data_AF-A0A3E0IMQ5-F1
#
_entry.id   AF-A0A3E0IMQ5-F1
#
_cell.length_a   1.000
_cell.length_b   1.000
_cell.length_c   1.000
_cell.angle_alpha   90.00
_cell.angle_beta   90.00
_cell.angle_gamma   90.00
#
_symmetry.space_group_name_H-M   'P 1'
#
loop_
_entity.id
_entity.type
_entity.pdbx_description
1 polymer ?
#
loop_
_entity_poly.entity_id
_entity_poly.type
_entity_poly.pdbx_seq_one_letter_code
_entity_poly.pdbx_strand_id
1 'polypeptide(L)'
;MADNQLDEIEKEDQVLKRIINDADPEERKVIMRKLSITKSGPLPDAEEFRQYEDAVPGAGDRILSMAETEQTHRIDLTNKEQEKYYKSNNMLTLVGVICSMIVSVCGIAGAVILGIVGQSWAAGVIGTLSLGSIVANMLKATSNNSE
;
A
#
# COMPACT_ATOMS: atom_id res chain seq x y z
N MET A 1 24.60 41.20 13.96
CA MET A 1 24.68 39.84 13.38
C MET A 1 23.36 39.41 12.75
N ALA A 2 22.18 39.79 13.28
CA ALA A 2 20.89 39.53 12.64
C ALA A 2 20.65 40.34 11.33
N ASP A 3 21.13 41.58 11.26
CA ASP A 3 20.96 42.48 10.10
C ASP A 3 21.51 41.90 8.78
N ASN A 4 22.66 41.23 8.86
CA ASN A 4 23.35 40.69 7.69
C ASN A 4 22.68 39.42 7.12
N GLN A 5 21.88 38.70 7.91
CA GLN A 5 21.13 37.52 7.44
C GLN A 5 19.81 37.92 6.77
N LEU A 6 19.16 38.98 7.26
CA LEU A 6 17.94 39.53 6.65
C LEU A 6 18.24 40.12 5.26
N ASP A 7 19.37 40.82 5.11
CA ASP A 7 19.86 41.33 3.83
C ASP A 7 20.24 40.23 2.82
N GLU A 8 20.64 39.06 3.30
CA GLU A 8 21.03 37.91 2.48
C GLU A 8 19.78 37.13 2.00
N ILE A 9 18.81 36.94 2.89
CA ILE A 9 17.50 36.35 2.59
C ILE A 9 16.70 37.25 1.62
N GLU A 10 16.74 38.58 1.78
CA GLU A 10 16.08 39.50 0.83
C GLU A 10 16.71 39.46 -0.56
N LYS A 11 18.04 39.27 -0.65
CA LYS A 11 18.72 39.11 -1.94
C LYS A 11 18.37 37.78 -2.59
N GLU A 12 18.30 36.69 -1.82
CA GLU A 12 17.88 35.38 -2.32
C GLU A 12 16.43 35.40 -2.82
N ASP A 13 15.51 36.03 -2.08
CA ASP A 13 14.10 36.15 -2.48
C ASP A 13 13.92 37.06 -3.71
N GLN A 14 14.76 38.09 -3.87
CA GLN A 14 14.81 38.91 -5.08
C GLN A 14 15.36 38.17 -6.30
N VAL A 15 16.40 37.35 -6.11
CA VAL A 15 16.96 36.51 -7.18
C VAL A 15 15.95 35.45 -7.60
N LEU A 16 15.26 34.82 -6.63
CA LEU A 16 14.21 33.85 -6.88
C LEU A 16 13.03 34.46 -7.64
N LYS A 17 12.57 35.66 -7.26
CA LYS A 17 11.51 36.40 -7.97
C LYS A 17 11.91 36.79 -9.39
N ARG A 18 13.18 37.11 -9.64
CA ARG A 18 13.68 37.38 -10.99
C ARG A 18 13.67 36.11 -11.85
N ILE A 19 14.16 35.00 -11.32
CA ILE A 19 14.16 33.70 -12.04
C ILE A 19 12.74 33.25 -12.36
N ILE A 20 11.78 33.42 -11.44
CA ILE A 20 10.37 33.06 -11.62
C ILE A 20 9.66 33.94 -12.66
N ASN A 21 10.05 35.22 -12.77
CA ASN A 21 9.46 36.17 -13.73
C ASN A 21 10.08 36.09 -15.13
N ASP A 22 11.35 35.68 -15.22
CA ASP A 22 12.05 35.48 -16.50
C ASP A 22 11.76 34.09 -17.12
N ALA A 23 11.22 33.17 -16.32
CA ALA A 23 10.79 31.84 -16.77
C ALA A 23 9.50 31.89 -17.60
N ASP A 24 9.41 30.99 -18.59
CA ASP A 24 8.23 30.83 -19.45
C ASP A 24 6.97 30.52 -18.60
N PRO A 25 5.77 30.98 -18.99
CA PRO A 25 4.53 30.80 -18.20
C PRO A 25 4.26 29.36 -17.76
N GLU A 26 4.69 28.37 -18.55
CA GLU A 26 4.55 26.96 -18.22
C GLU A 26 5.59 26.48 -17.20
N GLU A 27 6.83 26.97 -17.27
CA GLU A 27 7.88 26.67 -16.27
C GLU A 27 7.54 27.26 -14.90
N ARG A 28 6.93 28.45 -14.88
CA ARG A 28 6.48 29.11 -13.64
C ARG A 28 5.47 28.25 -12.86
N LYS A 29 4.54 27.60 -13.57
CA LYS A 29 3.56 26.68 -12.96
C LYS A 29 4.24 25.46 -12.36
N VAL A 30 5.26 24.92 -13.03
CA VAL A 30 6.01 23.74 -12.57
C VAL A 30 6.83 24.08 -11.32
N ILE A 31 7.48 25.23 -11.29
CA ILE A 31 8.28 25.70 -10.12
C ILE A 31 7.37 25.93 -8.92
N MET A 32 6.26 26.66 -9.10
CA MET A 32 5.29 26.91 -8.02
C MET A 32 4.66 25.62 -7.50
N ARG A 33 4.35 24.67 -8.40
CA ARG A 33 3.86 23.34 -8.02
C ARG A 33 4.91 22.55 -7.23
N LYS A 34 6.19 22.61 -7.61
CA LYS A 34 7.25 21.92 -6.86
C LYS A 34 7.47 22.52 -5.47
N LEU A 35 7.43 23.85 -5.33
CA LEU A 35 7.57 24.54 -4.04
C LEU A 35 6.43 24.19 -3.06
N SER A 36 5.18 24.14 -3.53
CA SER A 36 4.06 23.75 -2.68
C SER A 36 4.11 22.28 -2.25
N ILE A 37 4.63 21.40 -3.11
CA ILE A 37 4.84 19.98 -2.79
C ILE A 37 5.93 19.83 -1.71
N THR A 38 7.01 20.61 -1.73
CA THR A 38 8.09 20.52 -0.73
C THR A 38 7.65 20.95 0.67
N LYS A 39 6.70 21.89 0.81
CA LYS A 39 6.12 22.32 2.10
C LYS A 39 5.04 21.36 2.65
N SER A 40 4.86 20.18 2.07
CA SER A 40 3.85 19.20 2.52
C SER A 40 4.43 18.21 3.53
N GLY A 41 4.62 18.65 4.77
CA GLY A 41 4.88 17.79 5.93
C GLY A 41 3.87 18.08 7.04
N PRO A 42 3.50 17.10 7.89
CA PRO A 42 2.57 17.32 9.01
C PRO A 42 3.16 18.21 10.11
N LEU A 43 4.47 18.44 10.07
CA LEU A 43 5.20 19.24 11.05
C LEU A 43 5.79 20.49 10.36
N PRO A 44 5.73 21.66 11.03
CA PRO A 44 6.46 22.84 10.62
C PRO A 44 7.97 22.57 10.55
N ASP A 45 8.71 23.38 9.80
CA ASP A 45 10.18 23.37 9.90
C ASP A 45 10.64 23.84 11.29
N ALA A 46 11.89 23.56 11.65
CA ALA A 46 12.40 23.84 13.00
C ALA A 46 12.40 25.33 13.37
N GLU A 47 12.50 26.22 12.38
CA GLU A 47 12.54 27.67 12.59
C GLU A 47 11.13 28.22 12.79
N GLU A 48 10.16 27.76 12.00
CA GLU A 48 8.73 28.02 12.16
C GLU A 48 8.22 27.43 13.49
N PHE A 49 8.71 26.25 13.89
CA PHE A 49 8.38 25.64 15.19
C PHE A 49 8.77 26.52 16.38
N ARG A 50 9.96 27.16 16.30
CA ARG A 50 10.42 28.13 17.30
C ARG A 50 9.54 29.37 17.33
N GLN A 51 9.16 29.88 16.16
CA GLN A 51 8.27 31.04 16.05
C GLN A 51 6.89 30.77 16.67
N TYR A 52 6.35 29.56 16.52
CA TYR A 52 5.09 29.18 17.17
C TYR A 52 5.21 29.18 18.70
N GLU A 53 6.30 28.63 19.24
CA GLU A 53 6.56 28.59 20.68
C GLU A 53 6.77 29.99 21.28
N ASP A 54 7.49 30.85 20.56
CA ASP A 54 7.72 32.25 20.96
C ASP A 54 6.44 33.08 20.88
N ALA A 55 5.57 32.81 19.92
CA ALA A 55 4.27 33.49 19.77
C ALA A 55 3.26 33.06 20.84
N VAL A 56 3.18 31.75 21.10
CA VAL A 56 2.29 31.16 22.11
C VAL A 56 3.05 30.04 22.84
N PRO A 57 3.47 30.26 24.09
CA PRO A 57 4.14 29.23 24.88
C PRO A 57 3.30 27.95 24.97
N GLY A 58 3.93 26.80 24.71
CA GLY A 58 3.29 25.48 24.64
C GLY A 58 2.63 25.15 23.30
N ALA A 59 2.74 26.01 22.28
CA ALA A 59 2.24 25.70 20.93
C ALA A 59 3.02 24.55 20.29
N GLY A 60 4.35 24.47 20.48
CA GLY A 60 5.16 23.41 19.91
C GLY A 60 4.75 22.03 20.43
N ASP A 61 4.53 21.89 21.73
CA ASP A 61 4.07 20.65 22.36
C ASP A 61 2.70 20.21 21.82
N ARG A 62 1.77 21.16 21.66
CA ARG A 62 0.45 20.90 21.07
C ARG A 62 0.51 20.44 19.62
N ILE A 63 1.40 21.04 18.82
CA ILE A 63 1.61 20.65 17.42
C ILE A 63 2.19 19.23 17.35
N LEU A 64 3.18 18.92 18.19
CA LEU A 64 3.79 17.60 18.23
C LEU A 64 2.79 16.53 18.68
N SER A 65 2.04 16.80 19.76
CA SER A 65 1.00 15.91 20.26
C SER A 65 -0.10 15.64 19.23
N MET A 66 -0.49 16.67 18.47
CA MET A 66 -1.43 16.52 17.36
C MET A 66 -0.88 15.61 16.25
N ALA A 67 0.39 15.80 15.87
CA ALA A 67 1.04 14.97 14.86
C ALA A 67 1.18 13.51 15.31
N GLU A 68 1.56 13.27 16.57
CA GLU A 68 1.64 11.92 17.16
C GLU A 68 0.28 11.22 17.22
N THR A 69 -0.77 11.96 17.57
CA THR A 69 -2.15 11.45 17.61
C THR A 69 -2.62 11.05 16.21
N GLU A 70 -2.37 11.89 15.21
CA GLU A 70 -2.68 11.60 13.80
C GLU A 70 -1.88 10.40 13.28
N GLN A 71 -0.60 10.30 13.62
CA GLN A 71 0.23 9.15 13.27
C GLN A 71 -0.32 7.86 13.90
N THR A 72 -0.66 7.89 15.19
CA THR A 72 -1.24 6.76 15.91
C THR A 72 -2.57 6.34 15.29
N HIS A 73 -3.44 7.30 14.96
CA HIS A 73 -4.71 7.04 14.30
C HIS A 73 -4.53 6.38 12.92
N ARG A 74 -3.58 6.87 12.11
CA ARG A 74 -3.24 6.28 10.79
C ARG A 74 -2.71 4.85 10.91
N ILE A 75 -1.86 4.59 11.90
CA ILE A 75 -1.35 3.24 12.17
C ILE A 75 -2.50 2.31 12.58
N ASP A 76 -3.39 2.75 13.47
CA ASP A 76 -4.56 1.97 13.90
C ASP A 76 -5.51 1.65 12.74
N LEU A 77 -5.80 2.62 11.87
CA LEU A 77 -6.60 2.40 10.66
C LEU A 77 -5.94 1.39 9.72
N THR A 78 -4.63 1.55 9.46
CA THR A 78 -3.87 0.65 8.59
C THR A 78 -3.87 -0.77 9.14
N ASN A 79 -3.65 -0.93 10.46
CA ASN A 79 -3.68 -2.24 11.12
C ASN A 79 -5.07 -2.89 11.03
N LYS A 80 -6.15 -2.12 11.26
CA LYS A 80 -7.53 -2.61 11.14
C LYS A 80 -7.89 -3.01 9.71
N GLU A 81 -7.45 -2.24 8.73
CA GLU A 81 -7.64 -2.57 7.31
C GLU A 81 -6.88 -3.84 6.92
N GLN A 82 -5.63 -3.97 7.35
CA GLN A 82 -4.84 -5.18 7.15
C GLN A 82 -5.48 -6.40 7.83
N GLU A 83 -5.92 -6.28 9.08
CA GLU A 83 -6.58 -7.37 9.80
C GLU A 83 -7.85 -7.84 9.07
N LYS A 84 -8.68 -6.89 8.60
CA LYS A 84 -9.86 -7.21 7.79
C LYS A 84 -9.49 -7.88 6.48
N TYR A 85 -8.44 -7.39 5.81
CA TYR A 85 -7.94 -7.97 4.56
C TYR A 85 -7.48 -9.42 4.77
N TYR A 86 -6.61 -9.69 5.76
CA TYR A 86 -6.14 -11.03 6.08
C TYR A 86 -7.28 -11.96 6.50
N LYS A 87 -8.21 -11.50 7.34
CA LYS A 87 -9.34 -12.31 7.80
C LYS A 87 -10.30 -12.67 6.68
N SER A 88 -10.61 -11.71 5.81
CA SER A 88 -11.48 -11.92 4.64
C SER A 88 -10.82 -12.86 3.62
N ASN A 89 -9.55 -12.64 3.32
CA ASN A 89 -8.81 -13.45 2.34
C ASN A 89 -8.64 -14.90 2.83
N ASN A 90 -8.42 -15.11 4.13
CA ASN A 90 -8.31 -16.45 4.69
C ASN A 90 -9.62 -17.24 4.64
N MET A 91 -10.76 -16.58 4.89
CA MET A 91 -12.08 -17.22 4.79
C MET A 91 -12.42 -17.62 3.36
N LEU A 92 -12.19 -16.74 2.38
CA LEU A 92 -12.43 -17.05 0.98
C LEU A 92 -11.52 -18.18 0.48
N THR A 93 -10.24 -18.14 0.87
CA THR A 93 -9.27 -19.20 0.56
C THR A 93 -9.69 -20.53 1.16
N LEU A 94 -10.11 -20.56 2.43
CA LEU A 94 -10.55 -21.78 3.11
C LEU A 94 -11.79 -22.39 2.44
N VAL A 95 -12.80 -21.57 2.10
CA VAL A 95 -13.99 -22.03 1.38
C VAL A 95 -13.62 -22.59 0.00
N GLY A 96 -12.71 -21.93 -0.72
CA GLY A 96 -12.21 -22.43 -2.01
C GLY A 96 -11.50 -23.79 -1.88
N VAL A 97 -10.67 -23.98 -0.86
CA VAL A 97 -10.00 -25.26 -0.57
C VAL A 97 -11.00 -26.36 -0.22
N ILE A 98 -12.01 -26.07 0.60
CA ILE A 98 -13.03 -27.06 0.97
C ILE A 98 -13.88 -27.47 -0.25
N CYS A 99 -14.36 -26.50 -1.04
CA CYS A 99 -15.15 -26.78 -2.24
C CYS A 99 -14.36 -27.60 -3.27
N SER A 100 -13.09 -27.26 -3.51
CA SER A 100 -12.23 -28.02 -4.42
C SER A 100 -11.94 -29.43 -3.91
N MET A 101 -11.72 -29.61 -2.61
CA MET A 101 -11.57 -30.93 -1.99
C MET A 101 -12.80 -31.80 -2.24
N ILE A 102 -14.01 -31.27 -2.05
CA ILE A 102 -15.26 -32.00 -2.29
C ILE A 102 -15.37 -32.41 -3.77
N VAL A 103 -15.10 -31.49 -4.71
CA VAL A 103 -15.16 -31.78 -6.15
C VAL A 103 -14.14 -32.86 -6.54
N SER A 104 -12.92 -32.80 -6.02
CA SER A 104 -11.90 -33.81 -6.27
C SER A 104 -12.30 -35.20 -5.75
N VAL A 105 -12.87 -35.27 -4.54
CA VAL A 105 -13.35 -36.54 -3.96
C VAL A 105 -14.48 -37.13 -4.81
N CYS A 106 -15.45 -36.29 -5.21
CA CYS A 106 -16.54 -36.71 -6.10
C CYS A 106 -16.04 -37.18 -7.47
N GLY A 107 -15.05 -36.50 -8.06
CA GLY A 107 -14.44 -36.89 -9.33
C GLY A 107 -13.73 -38.24 -9.27
N ILE A 108 -12.96 -38.48 -8.20
CA ILE A 108 -12.29 -39.76 -7.97
C ILE A 108 -13.32 -40.88 -7.76
N ALA A 109 -14.34 -40.65 -6.91
CA ALA A 109 -15.40 -41.63 -6.68
C ALA A 109 -16.16 -41.97 -7.98
N GLY A 110 -16.49 -40.96 -8.78
CA GLY A 110 -17.10 -41.14 -10.10
C GLY A 110 -16.23 -41.97 -11.03
N ALA A 111 -14.92 -41.69 -11.10
CA ALA A 111 -13.98 -42.46 -11.91
C ALA A 111 -13.94 -43.94 -11.52
N VAL A 112 -13.93 -44.25 -10.22
CA VAL A 112 -13.96 -45.63 -9.70
C VAL A 112 -15.25 -46.34 -10.12
N ILE A 113 -16.41 -45.69 -9.96
CA ILE A 113 -17.71 -46.27 -10.34
C ILE A 113 -17.75 -46.55 -11.85
N LEU A 114 -17.31 -45.61 -12.69
CA LEU A 114 -17.27 -45.81 -14.15
C LEU A 114 -16.32 -46.95 -14.55
N GLY A 115 -15.22 -47.13 -13.82
CA GLY A 115 -14.31 -48.24 -14.01
C GLY A 115 -14.96 -49.60 -13.73
N ILE A 116 -15.73 -49.70 -12.64
CA ILE A 116 -16.46 -50.92 -12.27
C ILE A 116 -17.58 -51.24 -13.28
N VAL A 117 -18.24 -50.21 -13.83
CA VAL A 117 -19.30 -50.36 -14.85
C VAL A 117 -18.73 -50.75 -16.23
N GLY A 118 -17.41 -50.85 -16.39
CA GLY A 118 -16.75 -51.29 -17.61
C GLY A 118 -16.50 -50.18 -18.64
N GLN A 119 -16.72 -48.92 -18.27
CA GLN A 119 -16.41 -47.73 -19.09
C GLN A 119 -14.97 -47.25 -18.82
N SER A 120 -14.00 -48.11 -19.07
CA SER A 120 -12.58 -47.91 -18.68
C SER A 120 -11.95 -46.65 -19.29
N TRP A 121 -12.35 -46.28 -20.51
CA TRP A 121 -11.86 -45.08 -21.20
C TRP A 121 -12.34 -43.80 -20.49
N ALA A 122 -13.62 -43.74 -20.11
CA ALA A 122 -14.20 -42.60 -19.42
C ALA A 122 -13.68 -42.47 -17.98
N ALA A 123 -13.48 -43.61 -17.29
CA ALA A 123 -12.82 -43.66 -15.99
C ALA A 123 -11.38 -43.13 -16.05
N GLY A 124 -10.62 -43.50 -17.08
CA GLY A 124 -9.26 -43.01 -17.30
C GLY A 124 -9.19 -41.49 -17.52
N VAL A 125 -10.08 -40.94 -18.35
CA VAL A 125 -10.14 -39.49 -18.62
C VAL A 125 -10.49 -38.71 -17.35
N ILE A 126 -11.54 -39.12 -16.62
CA ILE A 126 -11.98 -38.43 -15.40
C ILE A 126 -10.94 -38.55 -14.28
N GLY A 127 -10.33 -39.73 -14.12
CA GLY A 127 -9.30 -39.97 -13.12
C GLY A 127 -8.03 -39.13 -13.36
N THR A 128 -7.55 -39.07 -14.61
CA THR A 128 -6.37 -38.27 -14.96
C THR A 128 -6.62 -36.76 -14.85
N LEU A 129 -7.80 -36.27 -15.25
CA LEU A 129 -8.20 -34.86 -15.04
C LEU A 129 -8.24 -34.50 -13.54
N SER A 130 -8.84 -35.36 -12.72
CA SER A 130 -8.98 -35.11 -11.28
C SER A 130 -7.62 -35.09 -10.59
N LEU A 131 -6.77 -36.10 -10.80
CA LEU A 131 -5.42 -36.16 -10.24
C LEU A 131 -4.50 -35.08 -10.80
N GLY A 132 -4.55 -34.83 -12.11
CA GLY A 132 -3.75 -33.83 -12.79
C GLY A 132 -4.02 -32.41 -12.27
N SER A 133 -5.28 -32.09 -11.96
CA SER A 133 -5.65 -30.79 -11.39
C SER A 133 -5.04 -30.56 -10.00
N ILE A 134 -4.96 -31.59 -9.16
CA ILE A 134 -4.37 -31.51 -7.81
C ILE A 134 -2.87 -31.25 -7.91
N VAL A 135 -2.18 -32.01 -8.76
CA VAL A 135 -0.73 -31.86 -8.96
C VAL A 135 -0.39 -30.49 -9.55
N ALA A 136 -1.14 -30.04 -10.56
CA ALA A 136 -0.95 -28.73 -11.16
C ALA A 136 -1.13 -27.60 -10.13
N ASN A 137 -2.16 -27.71 -9.27
CA ASN A 137 -2.40 -26.71 -8.23
C ASN A 137 -1.31 -26.74 -7.15
N MET A 138 -0.79 -27.91 -6.79
CA MET A 138 0.32 -28.05 -5.84
C MET A 138 1.63 -27.45 -6.38
N LEU A 139 1.92 -27.65 -7.67
CA LEU A 139 3.08 -27.04 -8.33
C LEU A 139 2.95 -25.52 -8.39
N LYS A 140 1.77 -25.01 -8.74
CA LYS A 140 1.49 -23.58 -8.76
C LYS A 140 1.61 -22.96 -7.36
N ALA A 141 1.08 -23.62 -6.33
CA ALA A 141 1.21 -23.18 -4.94
C ALA A 141 2.67 -23.16 -4.46
N THR A 142 3.47 -24.13 -4.88
CA THR A 142 4.90 -24.21 -4.52
C THR A 142 5.72 -23.14 -5.24
N SER A 143 5.45 -22.89 -6.53
CA SER A 143 6.11 -21.86 -7.33
C SER A 143 5.81 -20.43 -6.87
N ASN A 144 4.64 -20.19 -6.29
CA ASN A 144 4.21 -18.84 -5.89
C ASN A 144 4.67 -18.47 -4.47
N ASN A 145 5.33 -19.39 -3.76
CA ASN A 145 5.91 -19.20 -2.42
C ASN A 145 7.43 -18.95 -2.47
N SER A 146 8.03 -18.91 -3.67
CA SER A 146 9.47 -18.69 -3.88
C SER A 146 9.82 -17.27 -4.37
N GLU A 147 8.89 -16.33 -4.28
CA GLU A 147 9.12 -14.88 -4.42
C GLU A 147 8.91 -14.19 -3.07
#